data_AF-A0A350P0V1-F1
#
_entry.id   AF-A0A350P0V1-F1
#
_cell.length_a   1.000
_cell.length_b   1.000
_cell.length_c   1.000
_cell.angle_alpha   90.00
_cell.angle_beta   90.00
_cell.angle_gamma   90.00
#
_symmetry.space_group_name_H-M   'P 1'
#
loop_
_entity.id
_entity.type
_entity.pdbx_description
1 polymer ?
#
loop_
_entity_poly.entity_id
_entity_poly.type
_entity_poly.pdbx_seq_one_letter_code
_entity_poly.pdbx_strand_id
1 'polypeptide(L)'
;MKKVAVILSGSGVFDGAEIHEAVLTLLAIEQCGGSYQCFAPDKPQLHVVNHLTSEVSEGETRNVLVESARIARGDIKPVTECHVEDFDALILPGGFGAAKNLCTFAVAG
;
A
#
# COMPACT_ATOMS: atom_id res chain seq x y z
N MET A 1 -12.49 -5.00 20.16
CA MET A 1 -11.45 -5.34 19.16
C MET A 1 -10.97 -4.03 18.56
N LYS A 2 -9.66 -3.76 18.56
CA LYS A 2 -9.11 -2.54 17.99
C LYS A 2 -9.13 -2.63 16.46
N LYS A 3 -9.58 -1.58 15.78
CA LYS A 3 -9.65 -1.51 14.32
C LYS A 3 -8.49 -0.69 13.78
N VAL A 4 -7.76 -1.22 12.81
CA VAL A 4 -6.57 -0.57 12.23
C VAL A 4 -6.79 -0.29 10.75
N ALA A 5 -6.64 0.96 10.32
CA ALA A 5 -6.55 1.28 8.91
C ALA A 5 -5.12 0.99 8.41
N VAL A 6 -4.99 0.28 7.29
CA VAL A 6 -3.68 -0.01 6.68
C VAL A 6 -3.66 0.58 5.27
N ILE A 7 -2.86 1.63 5.05
CA ILE A 7 -2.75 2.29 3.74
C ILE A 7 -1.56 1.71 2.97
N LEU A 8 -1.87 1.07 1.84
CA LEU A 8 -0.90 0.50 0.90
C LEU A 8 -0.63 1.45 -0.27
N SER A 9 0.50 1.24 -0.94
CA SER A 9 0.98 2.12 -2.01
C SER A 9 1.22 1.43 -3.35
N GLY A 10 0.77 0.18 -3.51
CA GLY A 10 1.03 -0.72 -4.64
C GLY A 10 1.48 -2.09 -4.12
N SER A 11 2.10 -2.94 -4.95
CA SER A 11 2.52 -4.30 -4.55
C SER A 11 3.93 -4.64 -5.07
N GLY A 12 4.96 -4.14 -4.38
CA GLY A 12 6.36 -4.34 -4.74
C GLY A 12 7.25 -3.25 -4.16
N VAL A 13 8.43 -3.59 -3.63
CA VAL A 13 9.29 -2.65 -2.89
C VAL A 13 9.69 -1.42 -3.70
N PHE A 14 9.86 -1.51 -5.02
CA PHE A 14 10.38 -0.39 -5.83
C PHE A 14 9.29 0.55 -6.37
N ASP A 15 8.05 0.10 -6.46
CA ASP A 15 6.95 0.84 -7.09
C ASP A 15 5.63 0.84 -6.30
N GLY A 16 5.60 0.16 -5.16
CA GLY A 16 4.46 0.01 -4.29
C GLY A 16 4.84 -0.22 -2.83
N ALA A 17 3.96 -0.92 -2.09
CA ALA A 17 4.23 -1.32 -0.72
C ALA A 17 5.26 -2.45 -0.67
N GLU A 18 6.14 -2.43 0.32
CA GLU A 18 7.01 -3.56 0.61
C GLU A 18 6.14 -4.74 1.10
N ILE A 19 6.20 -5.86 0.38
CA ILE A 19 5.24 -6.96 0.52
C ILE A 19 5.42 -7.66 1.88
N HIS A 20 6.66 -7.83 2.35
CA HIS A 20 6.91 -8.50 3.62
C HIS A 20 6.48 -7.63 4.80
N GLU A 21 6.79 -6.33 4.80
CA GLU A 21 6.33 -5.38 5.79
C GLU A 21 4.81 -5.33 5.85
N ALA A 22 4.14 -5.29 4.69
CA ALA A 22 2.68 -5.31 4.63
C ALA A 22 2.12 -6.62 5.21
N VAL A 23 2.59 -7.78 4.78
CA VAL A 23 2.11 -9.09 5.27
C VAL A 23 2.37 -9.26 6.76
N LEU A 24 3.57 -8.91 7.25
CA LEU A 24 3.92 -8.99 8.67
C LEU A 24 3.08 -8.01 9.51
N THR A 25 2.76 -6.84 8.97
CA THR A 25 1.86 -5.87 9.62
C THR A 25 0.46 -6.46 9.78
N LEU A 26 -0.12 -7.01 8.71
CA LEU A 26 -1.45 -7.63 8.75
C LEU A 26 -1.49 -8.80 9.73
N LEU A 27 -0.48 -9.66 9.70
CA LEU A 27 -0.33 -10.79 10.62
C LEU A 27 -0.24 -10.33 12.08
N ALA A 28 0.56 -9.31 12.37
CA ALA A 28 0.74 -8.81 13.73
C ALA A 28 -0.56 -8.21 14.30
N ILE A 29 -1.34 -7.50 13.48
CA ILE A 29 -2.65 -6.96 13.89
C ILE A 29 -3.58 -8.10 14.33
N GLU A 30 -3.69 -9.17 13.53
CA GLU A 30 -4.54 -10.32 13.87
C GLU A 30 -4.02 -11.08 15.09
N GLN A 31 -2.71 -11.31 15.20
CA GLN A 31 -2.11 -11.99 16.37
C GLN A 31 -2.32 -11.21 17.67
N CYS A 32 -2.41 -9.88 17.62
CA CYS A 32 -2.75 -9.04 18.76
C CYS A 32 -4.27 -8.93 19.02
N GLY A 33 -5.10 -9.70 18.30
CA GLY A 33 -6.56 -9.70 18.46
C GLY A 33 -7.23 -8.41 17.94
N GLY A 34 -6.57 -7.68 17.05
CA GLY A 34 -7.14 -6.56 16.30
C GLY A 34 -7.76 -7.00 14.98
N SER A 35 -8.43 -6.07 14.30
CA SER A 35 -8.86 -6.22 12.91
C SER A 35 -8.32 -5.09 12.05
N TYR A 36 -8.25 -5.30 10.74
CA TYR A 36 -7.79 -4.30 9.79
C TYR A 36 -8.76 -4.12 8.61
N GLN A 37 -8.67 -2.96 7.97
CA GLN A 37 -9.16 -2.73 6.61
C GLN A 37 -8.01 -2.13 5.81
N CYS A 38 -7.69 -2.75 4.67
CA CYS A 38 -6.72 -2.17 3.75
C CYS A 38 -7.36 -1.04 2.94
N PHE A 39 -6.56 -0.02 2.67
CA PHE A 39 -6.91 1.09 1.77
C PHE A 39 -5.75 1.39 0.83
N ALA A 40 -6.04 1.99 -0.31
CA ALA A 40 -5.01 2.52 -1.20
C ALA A 40 -5.58 3.66 -2.07
N PRO A 41 -4.75 4.62 -2.52
CA PRO A 41 -5.17 5.61 -3.51
C PRO A 41 -5.62 4.96 -4.82
N ASP A 42 -6.80 5.32 -5.34
CA ASP A 42 -7.23 4.92 -6.68
C ASP A 42 -6.64 5.87 -7.73
N LYS A 43 -5.40 5.61 -8.13
CA LYS A 43 -4.67 6.38 -9.13
C LYS A 43 -3.57 5.55 -9.80
N PRO A 44 -3.01 6.00 -10.94
CA PRO A 44 -1.82 5.39 -11.51
C PRO A 44 -0.62 5.42 -10.54
N GLN A 45 0.20 4.37 -10.57
CA GLN A 45 1.54 4.37 -9.96
C GLN A 45 2.44 5.37 -10.71
N LEU A 46 3.40 5.98 -10.00
CA LEU A 46 4.37 6.88 -10.64
C LEU A 46 5.22 6.15 -11.68
N HIS A 47 5.74 4.97 -11.33
CA HIS A 47 6.48 4.08 -12.23
C HIS A 47 6.01 2.64 -12.01
N VAL A 48 6.24 1.79 -13.02
CA VAL A 48 6.20 0.34 -12.89
C VAL A 48 7.63 -0.16 -12.97
N VAL A 49 8.06 -1.00 -12.04
CA VAL A 49 9.46 -1.45 -11.96
C VAL A 49 9.52 -2.96 -12.12
N ASN A 50 10.37 -3.41 -13.04
CA ASN A 50 10.75 -4.80 -13.11
C ASN A 50 11.66 -5.11 -11.92
N HIS A 51 11.14 -5.83 -10.93
CA HIS A 51 11.87 -6.13 -9.70
C HIS A 51 13.04 -7.10 -9.89
N LEU A 52 13.13 -7.81 -11.03
CA LEU A 52 14.28 -8.65 -11.35
C LEU A 52 15.48 -7.82 -11.82
N THR A 53 15.23 -6.80 -12.65
CA THR A 53 16.29 -5.95 -13.22
C THR A 53 16.50 -4.65 -12.44
N SER A 54 15.54 -4.26 -11.59
CA SER A 54 15.44 -2.97 -10.92
C SER A 54 15.30 -1.77 -11.87
N GLU A 55 14.87 -2.02 -13.11
CA GLU A 55 14.67 -1.00 -14.13
C GLU A 55 13.18 -0.65 -14.26
N VAL A 56 12.91 0.59 -14.70
CA VAL A 56 11.55 1.03 -15.02
C VAL A 56 11.07 0.30 -16.28
N SER A 57 9.88 -0.29 -16.21
CA SER A 57 9.20 -0.86 -17.38
C SER A 57 8.56 0.27 -18.20
N GLU A 58 9.31 0.83 -19.14
CA GLU A 58 8.86 1.92 -19.99
C GLU A 58 7.57 1.56 -20.76
N GLY A 59 6.58 2.45 -20.73
CA GLY A 59 5.28 2.26 -21.39
C GLY A 59 4.28 1.38 -20.63
N GLU A 60 4.67 0.75 -19.52
CA GLU A 60 3.73 0.04 -18.64
C GLU A 60 3.08 0.98 -17.63
N THR A 61 1.78 0.81 -17.40
CA THR A 61 1.04 1.52 -16.35
C THR A 61 0.29 0.55 -15.47
N ARG A 62 0.27 0.83 -14.17
CA ARG A 62 -0.53 0.09 -13.18
C ARG A 62 -1.25 1.07 -12.26
N ASN A 63 -2.34 0.62 -11.65
CA ASN A 63 -3.10 1.39 -10.68
C ASN A 63 -2.74 0.95 -9.25
N VAL A 64 -2.51 1.91 -8.36
CA VAL A 64 -2.08 1.70 -6.98
C VAL A 64 -3.08 0.84 -6.18
N LEU A 65 -4.38 1.13 -6.28
CA LEU A 65 -5.43 0.37 -5.61
C LEU A 65 -5.53 -1.06 -6.17
N VAL A 66 -5.53 -1.20 -7.49
CA VAL A 66 -5.63 -2.50 -8.17
C VAL A 66 -4.47 -3.42 -7.79
N GLU A 67 -3.24 -2.89 -7.79
CA GLU A 67 -2.07 -3.70 -7.41
C GLU A 67 -2.03 -3.99 -5.91
N SER A 68 -2.42 -3.04 -5.05
CA SER A 68 -2.53 -3.25 -3.61
C SER A 68 -3.56 -4.34 -3.24
N ALA A 69 -4.59 -4.54 -4.06
CA ALA A 69 -5.57 -5.61 -3.88
C ALA A 69 -4.94 -7.01 -3.90
N ARG A 70 -3.75 -7.17 -4.50
CA ARG A 70 -3.00 -8.44 -4.48
C ARG A 70 -2.57 -8.81 -3.06
N ILE A 71 -2.06 -7.84 -2.30
CA ILE A 71 -1.66 -8.02 -0.90
C ILE A 71 -2.89 -8.29 -0.04
N ALA A 72 -3.93 -7.47 -0.22
CA ALA A 72 -5.16 -7.53 0.58
C ALA A 72 -6.13 -8.66 0.17
N ARG A 73 -5.76 -9.49 -0.81
CA ARG A 73 -6.60 -10.57 -1.35
C ARG A 73 -8.00 -10.11 -1.79
N GLY A 74 -8.08 -8.89 -2.33
CA GLY A 74 -9.32 -8.24 -2.75
C GLY A 74 -10.07 -7.46 -1.67
N ASP A 75 -9.73 -7.59 -0.39
CA ASP A 75 -10.36 -6.82 0.70
C ASP A 75 -9.66 -5.47 0.91
N ILE A 76 -9.85 -4.57 -0.03
CA ILE A 76 -9.26 -3.23 -0.04
C ILE A 76 -10.25 -2.21 -0.59
N LYS A 77 -10.20 -0.98 -0.05
CA LYS A 77 -11.04 0.13 -0.50
C LYS A 77 -10.21 1.32 -1.00
N PRO A 78 -10.77 2.21 -1.82
CA PRO A 78 -10.16 3.51 -2.10
C PRO A 78 -9.89 4.27 -0.79
N VAL A 79 -8.75 4.94 -0.69
CA VAL A 79 -8.40 5.72 0.52
C VAL A 79 -9.39 6.85 0.81
N THR A 80 -10.13 7.30 -0.20
CA THR A 80 -11.21 8.29 -0.05
C THR A 80 -12.39 7.78 0.76
N GLU A 81 -12.52 6.46 0.95
CA GLU A 81 -13.53 5.81 1.80
C GLU A 81 -13.01 5.53 3.22
N CYS A 82 -11.78 5.95 3.54
CA CYS A 82 -11.21 5.80 4.88
C CYS A 82 -11.74 6.89 5.81
N HIS A 83 -12.80 6.57 6.55
CA HIS A 83 -13.32 7.40 7.63
C HIS A 83 -12.48 7.19 8.90
N VAL A 84 -11.68 8.19 9.28
CA VAL A 84 -10.68 8.06 10.36
C VAL A 84 -11.30 7.74 11.72
N GLU A 85 -12.53 8.19 11.94
CA GLU A 85 -13.34 7.94 13.13
C GLU A 85 -13.74 6.45 13.32
N ASP A 86 -13.65 5.63 12.27
CA ASP A 86 -13.97 4.20 12.33
C ASP A 86 -12.80 3.34 12.86
N PHE A 87 -11.61 3.93 13.03
CA PHE A 87 -10.37 3.23 13.36
C PHE A 87 -9.70 3.77 14.62
N ASP A 88 -9.04 2.89 15.36
CA ASP A 88 -8.26 3.24 16.56
C ASP A 88 -6.80 3.60 16.23
N ALA A 89 -6.30 3.16 15.07
CA ALA A 89 -4.93 3.36 14.63
C ALA A 89 -4.82 3.34 13.11
N LEU A 90 -3.74 3.93 12.61
CA LEU A 90 -3.36 3.95 11.19
C LEU A 90 -1.94 3.44 11.03
N ILE A 91 -1.71 2.55 10.07
CA ILE A 91 -0.37 2.05 9.72
C ILE A 91 -0.15 2.23 8.21
N LEU A 92 1.06 2.65 7.84
CA LEU A 92 1.52 2.78 6.47
C LEU A 92 2.77 1.90 6.30
N PRO A 93 2.65 0.68 5.75
CA PRO A 93 3.82 -0.10 5.38
C PRO A 93 4.75 0.66 4.43
N GLY A 94 6.04 0.35 4.47
CA GLY A 94 7.06 1.02 3.68
C GLY A 94 7.06 0.60 2.20
N GLY A 95 8.26 0.54 1.62
CA GLY A 95 8.47 0.45 0.18
C GLY A 95 8.55 1.82 -0.49
N PHE A 96 9.23 1.90 -1.63
CA PHE A 96 9.41 3.14 -2.39
C PHE A 96 8.09 3.68 -2.94
N GLY A 97 7.05 2.86 -3.05
CA GLY A 97 5.70 3.35 -3.34
C GLY A 97 5.19 4.34 -2.30
N ALA A 98 5.62 4.27 -1.03
CA ALA A 98 5.26 5.29 -0.04
C ALA A 98 5.81 6.67 -0.45
N ALA A 99 7.07 6.73 -0.88
CA ALA A 99 7.74 7.97 -1.30
C ALA A 99 7.34 8.49 -2.69
N LYS A 100 6.73 7.62 -3.53
CA LYS A 100 6.33 7.92 -4.92
C LYS A 100 4.83 8.12 -5.11
N ASN A 101 4.02 7.35 -4.38
CA ASN A 101 2.58 7.25 -4.59
C ASN A 101 1.79 7.85 -3.42
N LEU A 102 2.30 7.83 -2.18
CA LEU A 102 1.62 8.46 -1.03
C LEU A 102 2.10 9.91 -0.80
N CYS A 103 3.31 10.24 -1.24
CA CYS A 103 3.82 11.60 -1.27
C CYS A 103 4.71 11.81 -2.50
N THR A 104 5.29 13.01 -2.60
CA THR A 104 6.18 13.40 -3.70
C THR A 104 7.65 13.43 -3.31
N PHE A 105 8.03 12.87 -2.15
CA PHE A 105 9.41 12.93 -1.64
C PHE A 105 10.43 12.37 -2.65
N ALA A 106 10.08 11.28 -3.35
CA ALA A 106 10.95 10.66 -4.36
C ALA A 106 11.28 11.57 -5.56
N VAL A 107 10.49 12.63 -5.79
CA VAL A 107 10.69 13.59 -6.91
C VAL A 107 10.98 15.02 -6.45
N ALA A 108 10.54 15.40 -5.25
CA ALA A 108 10.54 16.79 -4.77
C ALA A 108 11.49 17.06 -3.59
N GLY A 109 12.04 16.02 -2.93
CA GLY A 109 12.85 16.18 -1.71
C GLY A 109 12.01 16.61 -0.52
#